data_AF-A0A259EYW6-F1
#
_entry.id   AF-A0A259EYW6-F1
#
_cell.length_a   1.000
_cell.length_b   1.000
_cell.length_c   1.000
_cell.angle_alpha   90.00
_cell.angle_beta   90.00
_cell.angle_gamma   90.00
#
_symmetry.space_group_name_H-M   'P 1'
#
loop_
_entity.id
_entity.type
_entity.pdbx_description
1 polymer ?
#
loop_
_entity_poly.entity_id
_entity_poly.type
_entity_poly.pdbx_seq_one_letter_code
_entity_poly.pdbx_strand_id
1 'polypeptide(L)'
;MPNLLFDQVDSIIARDPAARNRLEVITCYPGLHAVWLHRLSHGLWNLGLKWIARLLSMVSRWITGIEIHPGAKIGKRVFLDHGLGIVIGETTEIGDDCTIYQGV
;
A
#
# COMPACT_ATOMS: atom_id res chain seq x y z
N MET A 1 -6.13 -2.77 21.38
CA MET A 1 -6.08 -1.93 20.16
C MET A 1 -6.35 -2.85 18.99
N PRO A 2 -7.28 -2.56 18.08
CA PRO A 2 -7.49 -3.40 16.91
C PRO A 2 -6.19 -3.44 16.10
N ASN A 3 -5.87 -4.63 15.61
CA ASN A 3 -4.58 -4.90 15.00
C ASN A 3 -4.63 -4.37 13.56
N LEU A 4 -4.19 -3.12 13.36
CA LEU A 4 -4.29 -2.36 12.09
C LEU A 4 -3.89 -3.15 10.84
N LEU A 5 -2.97 -4.11 10.96
CA LEU A 5 -2.55 -4.99 9.88
C LEU A 5 -3.65 -5.97 9.46
N PHE A 6 -4.25 -6.66 10.44
CA PHE A 6 -5.33 -7.61 10.15
C PHE A 6 -6.61 -6.91 9.72
N ASP A 7 -6.89 -5.71 10.24
CA ASP A 7 -8.02 -4.89 9.79
C ASP A 7 -7.93 -4.57 8.28
N GLN A 8 -6.72 -4.32 7.76
CA GLN A 8 -6.51 -4.09 6.33
C GLN A 8 -6.74 -5.36 5.51
N VAL A 9 -6.21 -6.50 5.96
CA VAL A 9 -6.39 -7.79 5.29
C VAL A 9 -7.87 -8.17 5.24
N ASP A 10 -8.58 -8.06 6.37
CA ASP A 10 -10.01 -8.38 6.44
C ASP A 10 -10.85 -7.44 5.57
N SER A 11 -10.44 -6.17 5.48
CA SER A 11 -11.10 -5.19 4.62
C SER A 11 -10.88 -5.46 3.12
N ILE A 12 -9.75 -6.06 2.74
CA ILE A 12 -9.52 -6.52 1.36
C ILE A 12 -10.43 -7.72 1.09
N ILE A 13 -10.45 -8.71 1.99
CA ILE A 13 -11.32 -9.90 1.84
C ILE A 13 -12.80 -9.50 1.70
N ALA A 14 -13.24 -8.48 2.43
CA ALA A 14 -14.62 -8.01 2.35
C ALA A 14 -14.95 -7.26 1.04
N ARG A 15 -13.95 -6.72 0.34
CA ARG A 15 -14.15 -5.86 -0.86
C ARG A 15 -13.76 -6.54 -2.17
N ASP A 16 -12.93 -7.57 -2.13
CA ASP A 16 -12.55 -8.36 -3.30
C ASP A 16 -13.24 -9.74 -3.24
N PRO A 17 -14.25 -10.00 -4.09
CA PRO A 17 -14.91 -11.29 -4.17
C PRO A 17 -13.98 -12.47 -4.53
N ALA A 18 -12.80 -12.21 -5.08
CA ALA A 18 -11.81 -13.24 -5.41
C ALA A 18 -10.93 -13.65 -4.22
N ALA A 19 -10.89 -12.85 -3.15
CA ALA A 19 -10.08 -13.12 -1.97
C ALA A 19 -10.67 -14.28 -1.13
N ARG A 20 -9.95 -15.40 -1.02
CA ARG A 20 -10.49 -16.59 -0.35
C ARG A 20 -10.15 -16.66 1.14
N ASN A 21 -8.96 -16.21 1.52
CA ASN A 21 -8.50 -16.28 2.91
C ASN A 21 -7.33 -15.31 3.18
N ARG A 22 -7.04 -15.10 4.46
CA ARG A 22 -5.97 -14.20 4.92
C ARG A 22 -4.57 -14.60 4.41
N LEU A 23 -4.27 -15.90 4.35
CA LEU A 23 -2.94 -16.36 3.92
C LEU A 23 -2.69 -15.91 2.48
N GLU A 24 -3.62 -16.18 1.59
CA GLU A 24 -3.57 -15.76 0.19
C GLU A 24 -3.44 -14.24 0.07
N VAL A 25 -4.25 -13.47 0.81
CA VAL A 25 -4.17 -12.00 0.76
C VAL A 25 -2.82 -11.50 1.25
N ILE A 26 -2.30 -12.06 2.34
CA ILE A 26 -1.00 -11.68 2.90
C ILE A 26 0.15 -12.04 1.96
N THR A 27 0.08 -13.17 1.23
CA THR A 27 1.22 -13.64 0.41
C THR A 27 1.15 -13.21 -1.04
N CYS A 28 -0.03 -12.90 -1.58
CA CYS A 28 -0.24 -12.78 -3.02
C CYS A 28 -0.87 -11.45 -3.47
N TYR A 29 -1.20 -10.51 -2.57
CA TYR A 29 -1.83 -9.25 -2.97
C TYR A 29 -0.78 -8.12 -3.08
N PRO A 30 -0.38 -7.73 -4.31
CA PRO A 30 0.66 -6.71 -4.49
C PRO A 30 0.25 -5.34 -3.94
N GLY A 31 -1.05 -5.02 -3.98
CA GLY A 31 -1.58 -3.80 -3.39
C GLY A 31 -1.41 -3.70 -1.87
N LEU A 32 -1.59 -4.82 -1.17
CA LEU A 32 -1.32 -4.90 0.27
C LEU A 32 0.17 -4.68 0.55
N HIS A 33 1.03 -5.38 -0.20
CA HIS A 33 2.48 -5.27 -0.05
C HIS A 33 2.97 -3.85 -0.30
N ALA A 34 2.45 -3.18 -1.33
CA ALA A 34 2.79 -1.79 -1.65
C ALA A 34 2.40 -0.84 -0.52
N VAL A 35 1.20 -0.98 0.07
CA VAL A 35 0.79 -0.14 1.21
C VAL A 35 1.66 -0.42 2.44
N TRP A 36 1.97 -1.68 2.75
CA TRP A 36 2.82 -2.01 3.90
C TRP A 36 4.25 -1.48 3.75
N LEU A 37 4.87 -1.67 2.59
CA LEU A 37 6.19 -1.12 2.29
C LEU A 37 6.18 0.40 2.26
N HIS A 38 5.11 1.02 1.76
CA HIS A 38 4.92 2.46 1.87
C HIS A 38 4.87 2.91 3.32
N ARG A 39 4.14 2.25 4.23
CA ARG A 39 4.12 2.65 5.65
C ARG A 39 5.51 2.63 6.29
N LEU A 40 6.34 1.63 5.95
CA LEU A 40 7.75 1.60 6.37
C LEU A 40 8.55 2.75 5.74
N SER A 41 8.42 2.96 4.42
CA SER A 41 9.09 4.02 3.67
C SER A 41 8.70 5.43 4.15
N HIS A 42 7.42 5.65 4.45
CA HIS A 42 6.88 6.87 5.02
C HIS A 42 7.45 7.16 6.41
N GLY A 43 7.59 6.11 7.24
CA GLY A 43 8.29 6.20 8.52
C GLY A 43 9.73 6.70 8.35
N LEU A 44 10.51 6.06 7.46
CA LEU A 44 11.88 6.49 7.14
C LEU A 44 11.93 7.92 6.59
N TRP A 45 10.96 8.29 5.75
CA TRP A 45 10.84 9.63 5.18
C TRP A 45 10.67 10.69 6.26
N ASN A 46 9.79 10.44 7.24
CA ASN A 46 9.53 11.37 8.33
C ASN A 46 10.67 11.43 9.36
N LEU A 47 11.49 10.38 9.45
CA LEU A 47 12.74 10.37 10.24
C LEU A 47 13.90 11.14 9.55
N GLY A 48 13.68 11.72 8.37
CA GLY A 48 14.73 12.43 7.61
C GLY A 48 15.65 11.52 6.81
N LEU A 49 15.46 10.19 6.84
CA LEU A 49 16.22 9.21 6.05
C LEU A 49 15.70 9.16 4.59
N LYS A 50 15.65 10.32 3.93
CA LYS A 50 14.95 10.53 2.65
C LYS A 50 15.44 9.60 1.55
N TRP A 51 16.74 9.42 1.42
CA TRP A 51 17.31 8.55 0.39
C TRP A 51 16.94 7.08 0.60
N ILE A 52 17.03 6.57 1.84
CA ILE A 52 16.67 5.19 2.17
C ILE A 52 15.16 4.97 1.93
N ALA A 53 14.33 5.92 2.33
CA ALA A 53 12.90 5.90 2.06
C ALA A 53 12.60 5.79 0.55
N ARG A 54 13.31 6.59 -0.27
CA ARG A 54 13.19 6.52 -1.74
C ARG A 54 13.63 5.19 -2.31
N LEU A 55 14.78 4.69 -1.88
CA LEU A 55 15.26 3.39 -2.33
C LEU A 55 14.22 2.30 -2.02
N LEU A 56 13.67 2.28 -0.80
CA LEU A 56 12.62 1.34 -0.42
C LEU A 56 11.35 1.50 -1.26
N SER A 57 10.93 2.73 -1.59
CA SER A 57 9.78 2.95 -2.47
C SER A 57 10.02 2.41 -3.88
N MET A 58 11.25 2.49 -4.39
CA MET A 58 11.60 1.95 -5.71
C MET A 58 11.68 0.42 -5.69
N VAL A 59 12.18 -0.18 -4.60
CA VAL A 59 12.12 -1.64 -4.41
C VAL A 59 10.66 -2.12 -4.36
N SER A 60 9.81 -1.42 -3.61
CA SER A 60 8.36 -1.69 -3.57
C SER A 60 7.74 -1.62 -4.97
N ARG A 61 8.04 -0.57 -5.74
CA ARG A 61 7.58 -0.42 -7.13
C ARG A 61 8.05 -1.58 -8.00
N TRP A 62 9.29 -2.02 -7.86
CA TRP A 62 9.83 -3.10 -8.69
C TRP A 62 9.12 -4.43 -8.46
N ILE A 63 8.79 -4.75 -7.20
CA ILE A 63 8.17 -6.05 -6.88
C ILE A 63 6.64 -6.04 -7.00
N THR A 64 5.99 -4.87 -6.93
CA THR A 64 4.51 -4.76 -6.95
C THR A 64 3.94 -4.12 -8.22
N GLY A 65 4.75 -3.38 -8.98
CA GLY A 65 4.27 -2.56 -10.10
C GLY A 65 3.54 -1.28 -9.70
N ILE A 66 3.47 -0.96 -8.39
CA ILE A 66 2.80 0.22 -7.83
C ILE A 66 3.84 1.23 -7.36
N GLU A 67 3.79 2.45 -7.86
CA GLU A 67 4.64 3.53 -7.39
C GLU A 67 3.93 4.35 -6.31
N ILE A 68 4.45 4.30 -5.08
CA ILE A 68 3.98 5.16 -3.99
C ILE A 68 5.14 5.98 -3.46
N HIS A 69 5.03 7.29 -3.60
CA HIS A 69 5.99 8.20 -3.05
C HIS A 69 6.04 8.11 -1.51
N PRO A 70 7.23 8.09 -0.86
CA PRO A 70 7.33 7.99 0.61
C PRO A 70 6.62 9.12 1.36
N GLY A 71 6.65 10.35 0.83
CA GLY A 71 5.96 11.52 1.35
C GLY A 71 4.42 11.50 1.25
N ALA A 72 3.82 10.61 0.45
CA ALA A 72 2.37 10.53 0.33
C ALA A 72 1.72 10.16 1.67
N LYS A 73 0.50 10.63 1.91
CA LYS A 73 -0.29 10.28 3.10
C LYS A 73 -1.36 9.27 2.72
N ILE A 74 -1.29 8.08 3.31
CA ILE A 74 -2.24 6.98 3.05
C ILE A 74 -3.01 6.62 4.32
N GLY A 75 -4.33 6.80 4.24
CA GLY A 75 -5.31 6.43 5.26
C GLY A 75 -5.34 4.93 5.59
N LYS A 76 -6.26 4.56 6.47
CA LYS A 76 -6.49 3.18 6.91
C LYS A 76 -7.27 2.41 5.85
N ARG A 77 -7.00 1.11 5.74
CA ARG A 77 -7.74 0.20 4.86
C ARG A 77 -7.82 0.69 3.40
N VAL A 78 -6.81 1.41 2.93
CA VAL A 78 -6.67 1.66 1.49
C VAL A 78 -6.43 0.33 0.79
N PHE A 79 -7.19 0.07 -0.26
CA PHE A 79 -7.10 -1.12 -1.10
C PHE A 79 -6.67 -0.70 -2.51
N LEU A 80 -5.53 -1.23 -2.94
CA LEU A 80 -5.03 -1.06 -4.31
C LEU A 80 -5.28 -2.39 -5.03
N ASP A 81 -6.28 -2.44 -5.89
CA ASP A 81 -6.68 -3.66 -6.57
C ASP A 81 -6.00 -3.78 -7.94
N HIS A 82 -5.52 -4.99 -8.26
CA HIS A 82 -4.61 -5.33 -9.37
C HIS A 82 -3.26 -4.59 -9.40
N GLY A 83 -3.23 -3.29 -9.10
CA GLY A 83 -2.04 -2.51 -8.75
C GLY A 83 -1.19 -2.00 -9.92
N LEU A 84 -1.13 -2.73 -11.03
CA LEU A 84 -0.21 -2.39 -12.11
C LEU A 84 -0.49 -1.00 -12.68
N GLY A 85 0.55 -0.15 -12.71
CA GLY A 85 0.49 1.18 -13.32
C GLY A 85 -0.04 2.29 -12.41
N ILE A 86 -0.36 1.98 -11.14
CA ILE A 86 -0.73 3.01 -10.15
C ILE A 86 0.48 3.89 -9.81
N VAL A 87 0.31 5.21 -9.85
CA VAL A 87 1.33 6.20 -9.46
C VAL A 87 0.77 7.23 -8.47
N ILE A 88 1.27 7.22 -7.23
CA ILE A 88 0.86 8.12 -6.15
C ILE A 88 2.01 9.10 -5.82
N GLY A 89 1.81 10.37 -6.16
CA GLY A 89 2.81 11.44 -6.02
C GLY A 89 3.03 11.93 -4.58
N GLU A 90 4.08 12.74 -4.40
CA GLU A 90 4.58 13.20 -3.09
C GLU A 90 3.54 13.82 -2.17
N THR A 91 2.75 14.73 -2.71
CA THR A 91 1.82 15.58 -1.96
C THR A 91 0.42 14.98 -1.90
N THR A 92 0.24 13.75 -2.37
CA THR A 92 -1.06 13.09 -2.44
C THR A 92 -1.52 12.72 -1.03
N GLU A 93 -2.80 12.98 -0.75
CA GLU A 93 -3.48 12.53 0.45
C GLU A 93 -4.65 11.62 0.05
N ILE A 94 -4.60 10.35 0.49
CA ILE A 94 -5.64 9.35 0.28
C ILE A 94 -6.33 9.08 1.61
N GLY A 95 -7.66 9.19 1.63
CA GLY A 95 -8.48 8.98 2.81
C GLY A 95 -8.58 7.51 3.23
N ASP A 96 -9.28 7.27 4.34
CA ASP A 96 -9.60 5.93 4.81
C ASP A 96 -10.55 5.22 3.83
N ASP A 97 -10.44 3.90 3.74
CA ASP A 97 -11.34 3.01 2.97
C ASP A 97 -11.40 3.23 1.45
N CYS A 98 -10.52 4.07 0.89
CA CYS A 98 -10.42 4.22 -0.55
C CYS A 98 -10.03 2.90 -1.23
N THR A 99 -10.65 2.66 -2.39
CA THR A 99 -10.26 1.58 -3.33
C THR A 99 -9.77 2.23 -4.61
N ILE A 100 -8.59 1.83 -5.09
CA ILE A 100 -7.97 2.32 -6.32
C ILE A 100 -7.64 1.13 -7.19
N TYR A 101 -8.03 1.20 -8.47
CA TYR A 101 -7.80 0.15 -9.46
C TYR A 101 -6.54 0.40 -10.29
N GLN A 102 -6.16 -0.58 -11.09
CA GLN A 102 -5.03 -0.50 -12.03
C GLN A 102 -5.10 0.70 -12.98
N GLY A 103 -3.94 1.25 -13.33
CA GLY A 103 -3.81 2.33 -14.32
C GLY A 103 -4.34 3.71 -13.90
N VAL A 104 -4.71 3.89 -12.62
CA VAL A 104 -5.05 5.19 -12.02
C VAL A 104 -3.80 6.00 -11.70
#